data_AF-A0A534GM21-F1
#
_entry.id   AF-A0A534GM21-F1
#
_cell.length_a   1.000
_cell.length_b   1.000
_cell.length_c   1.000
_cell.angle_alpha   90.00
_cell.angle_beta   90.00
_cell.angle_gamma   90.00
#
_symmetry.space_group_name_H-M   'P 1'
#
loop_
_entity.id
_entity.type
_entity.pdbx_description
1 polymer ?
#
loop_
_entity_poly.entity_id
_entity_poly.type
_entity_poly.pdbx_seq_one_letter_code
_entity_poly.pdbx_strand_id
1 'polypeptide(L)'
;MYFASIRSTDPWRALAALLVGSSPIPALAQSSPFMTGATALQTNILAWLTPIAVILVMALGAMAMANRMSWGWCMGAILGIAIAFGAPQIVAWVRGMFGV
;
A
#
# COMPACT_ATOMS: atom_id res chain seq x y z
N MET A 1 24.99 -50.45 3.47
CA MET A 1 24.27 -50.18 2.20
C MET A 1 22.83 -50.65 2.37
N TYR A 2 21.99 -49.82 3.01
CA TYR A 2 20.59 -50.17 3.31
C TYR A 2 19.67 -49.36 2.40
N PHE A 3 19.66 -49.71 1.11
CA PHE A 3 18.64 -49.22 0.18
C PHE A 3 17.39 -50.07 0.38
N ALA A 4 16.61 -49.71 1.42
CA ALA A 4 15.28 -50.26 1.60
C ALA A 4 14.43 -49.84 0.39
N SER A 5 13.86 -50.84 -0.27
CA SER A 5 13.09 -50.73 -1.50
C SER A 5 11.97 -49.69 -1.39
N ILE A 6 12.07 -48.63 -2.17
CA ILE A 6 11.03 -47.61 -2.33
C ILE A 6 9.84 -48.26 -3.05
N ARG A 7 8.80 -48.67 -2.30
CA ARG A 7 7.55 -49.19 -2.87
C ARG A 7 6.51 -48.06 -2.88
N SER A 8 5.71 -47.99 -3.95
CA SER A 8 4.72 -46.93 -4.16
C SER A 8 3.52 -46.97 -3.18
N THR A 9 3.47 -47.95 -2.27
CA THR A 9 2.30 -48.26 -1.43
C THR A 9 2.45 -47.86 0.03
N ASP A 10 3.46 -47.05 0.38
CA ASP A 10 3.73 -46.71 1.78
C ASP A 10 2.62 -45.83 2.35
N PRO A 11 1.86 -46.30 3.36
CA PRO A 11 0.73 -45.56 3.92
C PRO A 11 1.17 -44.21 4.53
N TRP A 12 2.42 -44.11 4.96
CA TRP A 12 3.02 -42.86 5.45
C TRP A 12 3.22 -41.82 4.35
N ARG A 13 3.44 -42.22 3.10
CA ARG A 13 3.49 -41.27 1.97
C ARG A 13 2.09 -40.77 1.61
N ALA A 14 1.09 -41.64 1.67
CA ALA A 14 -0.31 -41.26 1.45
C ALA A 14 -0.80 -40.31 2.55
N LEU A 15 -0.45 -40.57 3.82
CA LEU A 15 -0.77 -39.69 4.95
C LEU A 15 -0.07 -38.33 4.81
N ALA A 16 1.21 -38.30 4.46
CA ALA A 16 1.94 -37.06 4.23
C ALA A 16 1.35 -36.25 3.06
N ALA A 17 0.96 -36.91 1.97
CA ALA A 17 0.30 -36.26 0.83
C ALA A 17 -1.09 -35.73 1.19
N LEU A 18 -1.87 -36.46 2.00
CA LEU A 18 -3.16 -36.01 2.51
C LEU A 18 -3.01 -34.83 3.46
N LEU A 19 -1.98 -34.79 4.30
CA LEU A 19 -1.72 -33.67 5.22
C LEU A 19 -1.25 -32.41 4.46
N VAL A 20 -0.43 -32.57 3.42
CA VAL A 20 -0.02 -31.46 2.55
C VAL A 20 -1.20 -30.97 1.70
N GLY A 21 -2.02 -31.88 1.17
CA GLY A 21 -3.20 -31.54 0.36
C GLY A 21 -4.39 -31.01 1.16
N SER A 22 -4.51 -31.38 2.43
CA SER A 22 -5.53 -30.85 3.35
C SER A 22 -5.07 -29.61 4.11
N SER A 23 -3.79 -29.24 4.01
CA SER A 23 -3.31 -27.97 4.55
C SER A 23 -3.96 -26.83 3.75
N PRO A 24 -4.73 -25.93 4.40
CA PRO A 24 -5.24 -24.77 3.72
C PRO A 24 -4.06 -23.85 3.42
N ILE A 25 -3.54 -23.94 2.19
CA ILE A 25 -2.54 -23.02 1.62
C ILE A 25 -2.89 -21.54 1.90
N PRO A 26 -4.15 -21.07 1.86
CA PRO A 26 -4.46 -19.68 2.24
C PRO A 26 -4.38 -19.38 3.75
N ALA A 27 -4.40 -20.38 4.63
CA ALA A 27 -4.32 -20.17 6.09
C ALA A 27 -2.88 -19.90 6.58
N LEU A 28 -1.88 -20.38 5.84
CA LEU A 28 -0.46 -20.13 6.13
C LEU A 28 0.05 -18.79 5.57
N ALA A 29 -0.76 -18.11 4.74
CA ALA A 29 -0.41 -16.85 4.08
C ALA A 29 -1.34 -15.69 4.51
N GLN A 30 -1.92 -15.77 5.71
CA GLN A 30 -2.72 -14.67 6.23
C GLN A 30 -1.83 -13.44 6.41
N SER A 31 -2.00 -12.47 5.50
CA SER A 31 -1.68 -11.06 5.70
C SER A 31 -1.87 -10.73 7.17
N SER A 32 -0.81 -10.23 7.82
CA SER A 32 -0.83 -9.88 9.23
C SER A 32 -2.13 -9.09 9.54
N PRO A 33 -2.89 -9.44 10.60
CA PRO A 33 -4.11 -8.71 10.93
C PRO A 33 -3.87 -7.21 11.18
N PHE A 34 -2.62 -6.82 11.45
CA PHE A 34 -2.19 -5.42 11.52
C PHE A 34 -2.04 -4.76 10.15
N MET A 35 -1.75 -5.51 9.08
CA MET A 35 -1.69 -4.97 7.73
C MET A 35 -3.08 -4.50 7.29
N THR A 36 -4.11 -5.31 7.53
CA THR A 36 -5.50 -4.91 7.23
C THR A 36 -5.90 -3.66 8.00
N GLY A 37 -5.62 -3.60 9.30
CA GLY A 37 -5.88 -2.43 10.12
C GLY A 37 -5.07 -1.19 9.72
N ALA A 38 -3.78 -1.36 9.45
CA ALA A 38 -2.86 -0.28 9.04
C ALA A 38 -3.25 0.30 7.68
N THR A 39 -3.62 -0.55 6.71
CA THR A 39 -4.11 -0.11 5.40
C THR A 39 -5.45 0.62 5.52
N ALA A 40 -6.35 0.15 6.38
CA ALA A 40 -7.63 0.83 6.62
C ALA A 40 -7.42 2.22 7.26
N LEU A 41 -6.55 2.33 8.25
CA LEU A 41 -6.18 3.60 8.87
C LEU A 41 -5.54 4.55 7.85
N GLN A 42 -4.57 4.07 7.07
CA GLN A 42 -3.90 4.85 6.03
C GLN A 42 -4.91 5.38 5.01
N THR A 43 -5.80 4.53 4.52
CA THR A 43 -6.84 4.91 3.54
C THR A 43 -7.78 5.96 4.11
N ASN A 44 -8.20 5.78 5.37
CA ASN A 44 -9.07 6.74 6.04
C ASN A 44 -8.37 8.11 6.17
N ILE A 45 -7.14 8.14 6.68
CA ILE A 45 -6.37 9.39 6.81
C ILE A 45 -6.18 10.06 5.45
N LEU A 46 -5.80 9.32 4.40
CA LEU A 46 -5.63 9.88 3.06
C LEU A 46 -6.92 10.47 2.49
N ALA A 47 -8.08 9.83 2.74
CA ALA A 47 -9.37 10.34 2.30
C ALA A 47 -9.70 11.72 2.89
N TRP A 48 -9.26 12.02 4.12
CA TRP A 48 -9.43 13.33 4.74
C TRP A 48 -8.30 14.31 4.41
N LEU A 49 -7.06 13.84 4.34
CA LEU A 49 -5.89 14.71 4.15
C LEU A 49 -5.83 15.28 2.72
N THR A 50 -6.25 14.50 1.72
CA THR A 50 -6.22 14.89 0.30
C THR A 50 -7.01 16.16 0.00
N PRO A 51 -8.30 16.33 0.38
CA PRO A 51 -9.02 17.58 0.15
C PRO A 51 -8.43 18.75 0.93
N ILE A 52 -7.94 18.53 2.16
CA ILE A 52 -7.29 19.58 2.96
C ILE A 52 -6.05 20.11 2.23
N ALA A 53 -5.20 19.22 1.71
CA ALA A 53 -3.99 19.62 0.99
C ALA A 53 -4.31 20.43 -0.27
N VAL A 54 -5.36 20.07 -1.01
CA VAL A 54 -5.81 20.84 -2.18
C VAL A 54 -6.19 22.26 -1.76
N ILE A 55 -6.96 22.42 -0.68
CA ILE A 55 -7.35 23.74 -0.17
C ILE A 55 -6.13 24.57 0.24
N LEU A 56 -5.15 23.95 0.91
CA LEU A 56 -3.91 24.62 1.31
C LEU A 56 -3.11 25.12 0.09
N VAL A 57 -2.99 24.30 -0.96
CA VAL A 57 -2.31 24.69 -2.20
C VAL A 57 -3.03 25.88 -2.86
N MET A 58 -4.37 25.86 -2.91
CA MET A 58 -5.15 26.98 -3.46
C MET A 58 -4.96 28.27 -2.65
N ALA A 59 -4.98 28.18 -1.33
CA ALA A 59 -4.77 29.33 -0.45
C ALA A 59 -3.33 29.88 -0.56
N LEU A 60 -2.32 29.02 -0.58
CA LEU A 60 -0.92 29.40 -0.77
C LEU A 60 -0.70 30.06 -2.14
N GLY A 61 -1.30 29.53 -3.21
CA GLY A 61 -1.26 30.13 -4.54
C GLY A 61 -1.86 31.54 -4.54
N ALA A 62 -3.02 31.72 -3.90
CA ALA A 62 -3.65 33.04 -3.77
C ALA A 62 -2.77 34.03 -2.98
N MET A 63 -2.13 33.60 -1.90
CA MET A 63 -1.22 34.45 -1.11
C MET A 63 0.08 34.78 -1.84
N ALA A 64 0.61 33.87 -2.65
CA ALA A 64 1.77 34.10 -3.51
C ALA A 64 1.45 35.17 -4.57
N MET A 65 0.27 35.08 -5.20
CA MET A 65 -0.20 36.05 -6.18
C MET A 65 -0.44 37.43 -5.57
N ALA A 66 -0.92 37.48 -4.32
CA ALA A 66 -1.06 38.73 -3.57
C ALA A 66 0.28 39.34 -3.13
N ASN A 67 1.42 38.76 -3.53
CA ASN A 67 2.78 39.15 -3.15
C ASN A 67 2.99 39.22 -1.62
N ARG A 68 2.17 38.47 -0.86
CA ARG A 68 2.24 38.40 0.61
C ARG A 68 3.21 37.31 1.08
N MET A 69 3.68 36.45 0.18
CA MET A 69 4.62 35.37 0.48
C MET A 69 5.58 35.16 -0.71
N SER A 70 6.85 34.86 -0.42
CA SER A 70 7.83 34.55 -1.46
C SER A 70 7.45 33.25 -2.18
N TRP A 71 7.56 33.27 -3.50
CA TRP A 71 7.38 32.09 -4.35
C TRP A 71 8.26 30.90 -3.94
N GLY A 72 9.44 31.14 -3.39
CA GLY A 72 10.31 30.08 -2.88
C GLY A 72 9.66 29.30 -1.73
N TRP A 73 8.96 29.99 -0.82
CA TRP A 73 8.24 29.35 0.29
C TRP A 73 7.00 28.59 -0.21
N CYS A 74 6.29 29.12 -1.20
CA CYS A 74 5.15 28.41 -1.81
C CYS A 74 5.57 27.14 -2.54
N MET A 75 6.65 27.18 -3.31
CA MET A 75 7.18 25.99 -3.99
C MET A 75 7.69 24.94 -2.99
N GLY A 76 8.34 25.38 -1.91
CA GLY A 76 8.75 24.49 -0.81
C GLY A 76 7.57 23.81 -0.14
N ALA A 77 6.47 24.53 0.10
CA ALA A 77 5.25 23.96 0.67
C ALA A 77 4.59 22.93 -0.28
N ILE A 78 4.49 23.23 -1.57
CA ILE A 78 3.94 22.30 -2.57
C ILE A 78 4.78 21.03 -2.66
N LEU A 79 6.10 21.15 -2.67
CA LEU A 79 7.00 19.99 -2.70
C LEU A 79 6.91 19.17 -1.41
N GLY A 80 6.84 19.82 -0.25
CA GLY A 80 6.65 19.15 1.05
C GLY A 80 5.36 18.34 1.10
N ILE A 81 4.27 18.89 0.55
CA ILE A 81 3.00 18.17 0.39
C ILE A 81 3.18 16.95 -0.52
N ALA A 82 3.83 17.10 -1.67
CA ALA A 82 4.06 15.98 -2.60
C ALA A 82 4.87 14.84 -1.95
N ILE A 83 5.82 15.16 -1.09
CA ILE A 83 6.62 14.17 -0.35
C ILE A 83 5.77 13.47 0.74
N ALA A 84 4.87 14.20 1.42
CA ALA A 84 4.07 13.67 2.53
C ALA A 84 3.03 12.61 2.10
N PHE A 85 2.47 12.73 0.89
CA PHE A 85 1.44 11.80 0.41
C PHE A 85 1.98 10.45 -0.09
N GLY A 86 3.27 10.38 -0.42
CA GLY A 86 3.91 9.16 -0.90
C GLY A 86 3.48 8.72 -2.31
N ALA A 87 4.20 7.74 -2.86
CA ALA A 87 4.06 7.31 -4.26
C ALA A 87 2.63 6.86 -4.67
N PRO A 88 1.88 6.07 -3.88
CA PRO A 88 0.57 5.56 -4.31
C PRO A 88 -0.45 6.68 -4.59
N GLN A 89 -0.45 7.73 -3.76
CA GLN A 89 -1.37 8.85 -3.88
C GLN A 89 -1.03 9.74 -5.09
N ILE A 90 0.27 10.00 -5.33
CA ILE A 90 0.71 10.75 -6.51
C ILE A 90 0.31 10.01 -7.78
N VAL A 91 0.54 8.69 -7.83
CA VAL A 91 0.17 7.87 -8.99
C VAL A 91 -1.33 7.92 -9.22
N ALA A 92 -2.17 7.87 -8.18
CA ALA A 92 -3.62 7.98 -8.31
C ALA A 92 -4.05 9.33 -8.94
N TRP A 93 -3.42 10.44 -8.56
CA TRP A 93 -3.70 11.73 -9.17
C TRP A 93 -3.29 11.80 -10.63
N VAL A 94 -2.06 11.35 -10.94
CA VAL A 94 -1.54 11.31 -12.31
C VAL A 94 -2.45 10.46 -13.20
N ARG A 95 -2.87 9.31 -12.69
CA ARG A 95 -3.85 8.42 -13.33
C ARG A 95 -5.19 9.09 -13.56
N GLY A 96 -5.72 9.80 -12.56
CA GLY A 96 -6.91 10.64 -12.70
C GLY A 96 -6.79 11.72 -13.78
N MET A 97 -5.61 12.34 -13.93
CA MET A 97 -5.35 13.32 -15.00
C MET A 97 -5.38 12.71 -16.40
N PHE A 98 -5.00 11.43 -16.52
CA PHE A 98 -5.08 10.67 -17.79
C PHE A 98 -6.38 9.89 -17.96
N GLY A 99 -7.27 9.89 -16.96
CA GLY A 99 -8.54 9.15 -16.98
C GLY A 99 -8.40 7.62 -16.93
N VAL A 100 -7.30 7.08 -16.39
CA VAL A 100 -6.96 5.63 -16.39
C VAL A 100 -6.73 5.01 -15.02
#